data_AF-A0A3N0J0K4-F1
#
_entry.id   AF-A0A3N0J0K4-F1
#
_cell.length_a   1.000
_cell.length_b   1.000
_cell.length_c   1.000
_cell.angle_alpha   90.00
_cell.angle_beta   90.00
_cell.angle_gamma   90.00
#
_symmetry.space_group_name_H-M   'P 1'
#
loop_
_entity.id
_entity.type
_entity.pdbx_description
1 polymer ?
#
loop_
_entity_poly.entity_id
_entity_poly.type
_entity_poly.pdbx_seq_one_letter_code
_entity_poly.pdbx_strand_id
1 'polypeptide(L)'
;MVNIPSPALAIVGRHNSGKTTLIEQLIAALVERGHDVGSVKHHSHVGFDIDYPGKDSYRHRAAGASETVIAAPGQMARIKTVEGEAECADIVRSMPGHDVVVVEGYRKSGLPTIEIMRAGNDADARVAAVFAEGARCGWPLGTDFTQFTRGTVPPADDDAREALRRAEQQADEAAGGHFKTQHPDYADISNKLPTSDTVAIVTDIEEARRAAELYHVPAFALDDIAGLADFVEQHYVRPRVTVVIQAGGESRRMGQSKATVPFAGRPLICRLVERLGPVADDLVITTNEPENLAFLHGEFPQYRIQLVCDAFNVRGALPGLYTALQAARNPYVAVVACDMVFASASLVVAEALAMNESGADVVVPVNKHGFEPFHAMYRRMGCLPAVRAALDRGEKRAQGFFADVNVCEFPQERVLEAEPMGGCFINANTPEELNALEETFLAK
;
A
#
# COMPACT_ATOMS: atom_id res chain seq x y z
N MET A 1 3.65 -12.32 -15.39
CA MET A 1 2.99 -11.06 -14.99
C MET A 1 3.49 -10.74 -13.60
N VAL A 2 4.06 -9.57 -13.36
CA VAL A 2 4.50 -9.18 -12.00
C VAL A 2 3.24 -9.06 -11.16
N ASN A 3 3.20 -9.76 -10.03
CA ASN A 3 2.09 -9.65 -9.10
C ASN A 3 2.33 -8.39 -8.26
N ILE A 4 1.55 -7.33 -8.49
CA ILE A 4 1.62 -6.08 -7.74
C ILE A 4 0.51 -6.15 -6.70
N PRO A 5 0.82 -6.33 -5.40
CA PRO A 5 -0.19 -6.32 -4.35
C PRO A 5 -0.98 -5.02 -4.38
N SER A 6 -2.30 -5.14 -4.36
CA SER A 6 -3.18 -3.98 -4.24
C SER A 6 -3.41 -3.67 -2.76
N PRO A 7 -3.21 -2.42 -2.32
CA PRO A 7 -3.61 -2.01 -0.98
C PRO A 7 -5.14 -2.07 -0.87
N ALA A 8 -5.65 -2.33 0.34
CA ALA A 8 -7.09 -2.48 0.57
C ALA A 8 -7.56 -1.72 1.80
N LEU A 9 -8.78 -1.20 1.70
CA LEU A 9 -9.43 -0.40 2.74
C LEU A 9 -10.87 -0.89 2.91
N ALA A 10 -11.26 -1.19 4.15
CA ALA A 10 -12.60 -1.63 4.46
C ALA A 10 -13.52 -0.44 4.76
N ILE A 11 -14.76 -0.48 4.26
CA ILE A 11 -15.84 0.43 4.64
C ILE A 11 -16.92 -0.40 5.34
N VAL A 12 -17.15 -0.08 6.62
CA VAL A 12 -18.03 -0.83 7.51
C VAL A 12 -19.05 0.07 8.17
N GLY A 13 -20.16 -0.52 8.58
CA GLY A 13 -21.26 0.17 9.26
C GLY A 13 -22.51 -0.69 9.27
N ARG A 14 -23.55 -0.25 9.97
CA ARG A 14 -24.79 -1.01 10.12
C ARG A 14 -25.56 -1.16 8.80
N HIS A 15 -26.47 -2.12 8.76
CA HIS A 15 -27.44 -2.20 7.67
C HIS A 15 -28.20 -0.86 7.56
N ASN A 16 -28.42 -0.36 6.34
CA ASN A 16 -29.02 0.95 6.05
C ASN A 16 -28.24 2.20 6.54
N SER A 17 -26.95 2.09 6.90
CA SER A 17 -26.14 3.28 7.24
C SER A 17 -25.76 4.14 6.02
N GLY A 18 -25.92 3.63 4.79
CA GLY A 18 -25.54 4.32 3.55
C GLY A 18 -24.22 3.87 2.93
N LYS A 19 -23.62 2.75 3.40
CA LYS A 19 -22.35 2.19 2.89
C LYS A 19 -22.26 2.14 1.37
N THR A 20 -23.23 1.50 0.70
CA THR A 20 -23.17 1.29 -0.75
C THR A 20 -23.13 2.62 -1.50
N THR A 21 -23.92 3.61 -1.08
CA THR A 21 -23.90 4.96 -1.67
C THR A 21 -22.56 5.66 -1.45
N LEU A 22 -22.00 5.59 -0.24
CA LEU A 22 -20.69 6.18 0.07
C LEU A 22 -19.59 5.53 -0.79
N ILE A 23 -19.61 4.20 -0.91
CA ILE A 23 -18.64 3.42 -1.69
C ILE A 23 -18.73 3.77 -3.18
N GLU A 24 -19.94 3.83 -3.75
CA GLU A 24 -20.14 4.22 -5.15
C GLU A 24 -19.58 5.62 -5.43
N GLN A 25 -19.85 6.59 -4.55
CA GLN A 25 -19.36 7.96 -4.67
C GLN A 25 -17.84 8.06 -4.52
N LEU A 26 -17.26 7.35 -3.55
CA LEU A 26 -15.82 7.30 -3.34
C LEU A 26 -15.09 6.65 -4.53
N ILE A 27 -15.59 5.52 -5.03
CA ILE A 27 -15.04 4.85 -6.21
C ILE A 27 -15.10 5.79 -7.41
N ALA A 28 -16.24 6.44 -7.65
CA ALA A 28 -16.38 7.40 -8.75
C ALA A 28 -15.38 8.55 -8.64
N ALA A 29 -15.20 9.12 -7.45
CA ALA A 29 -14.23 10.20 -7.21
C ALA A 29 -12.78 9.77 -7.43
N LEU A 30 -12.39 8.56 -7.00
CA LEU A 30 -11.04 8.02 -7.20
C LEU A 30 -10.78 7.68 -8.68
N VAL A 31 -11.76 7.12 -9.38
CA VAL A 31 -11.67 6.82 -10.82
C VAL A 31 -11.58 8.11 -11.65
N GLU A 32 -12.33 9.16 -11.29
CA GLU A 32 -12.24 10.47 -11.95
C GLU A 32 -10.84 11.10 -11.81
N ARG A 33 -10.12 10.80 -10.72
CA ARG A 33 -8.71 11.19 -10.50
C ARG A 33 -7.70 10.29 -11.23
N GLY A 34 -8.18 9.27 -11.94
CA GLY A 34 -7.39 8.38 -12.78
C GLY A 34 -6.78 7.20 -12.04
N HIS A 35 -7.35 6.79 -10.89
CA HIS A 35 -6.93 5.59 -10.18
C HIS A 35 -7.71 4.35 -10.66
N ASP A 36 -7.01 3.21 -10.74
CA ASP A 36 -7.62 1.90 -10.94
C ASP A 36 -8.12 1.35 -9.59
N VAL A 37 -9.44 1.22 -9.46
CA VAL A 37 -10.09 0.86 -8.19
C VAL A 37 -10.76 -0.50 -8.30
N GLY A 38 -10.28 -1.45 -7.49
CA GLY A 38 -10.96 -2.72 -7.25
C GLY A 38 -12.05 -2.58 -6.19
N SER A 39 -13.05 -3.46 -6.23
CA SER A 39 -14.09 -3.50 -5.19
C SER A 39 -14.41 -4.92 -4.76
N VAL A 40 -14.53 -5.15 -3.45
CA VAL A 40 -14.99 -6.41 -2.87
C VAL A 40 -16.28 -6.14 -2.11
N LYS A 41 -17.30 -6.96 -2.31
CA LYS A 41 -18.53 -6.91 -1.52
C LYS A 41 -18.70 -8.20 -0.73
N HIS A 42 -18.71 -8.09 0.59
CA HIS A 42 -19.03 -9.21 1.45
C HIS A 42 -20.53 -9.34 1.66
N HIS A 43 -21.06 -10.54 1.49
CA HIS A 43 -22.44 -10.86 1.84
C HIS A 43 -22.46 -11.94 2.92
N SER A 44 -23.11 -11.68 4.06
CA SER A 44 -23.13 -12.58 5.22
C SER A 44 -24.10 -13.75 5.10
N HIS A 45 -24.71 -13.96 3.95
CA HIS A 45 -25.66 -15.06 3.69
C HIS A 45 -25.03 -16.09 2.76
N VAL A 46 -25.41 -17.36 2.95
CA VAL A 46 -24.87 -18.49 2.18
C VAL A 46 -25.34 -18.39 0.73
N GLY A 47 -24.37 -18.29 -0.17
CA GLY A 47 -24.58 -18.34 -1.61
C GLY A 47 -25.07 -17.01 -2.21
N PHE A 48 -24.67 -16.78 -3.45
CA PHE A 48 -25.23 -15.75 -4.32
C PHE A 48 -25.16 -16.27 -5.76
N ASP A 49 -26.19 -16.01 -6.56
CA ASP A 49 -26.24 -16.46 -7.94
C ASP A 49 -25.87 -15.32 -8.89
N ILE A 50 -24.67 -15.42 -9.47
CA ILE A 50 -24.24 -14.64 -10.63
C ILE A 50 -24.38 -15.42 -11.95
N ASP A 51 -24.66 -16.72 -11.86
CA ASP A 51 -24.78 -17.65 -12.99
C ASP A 51 -25.96 -18.60 -12.74
N TYR A 52 -26.89 -18.63 -13.68
CA TYR A 52 -28.23 -19.21 -13.47
C TYR A 52 -28.34 -20.64 -14.01
N PRO A 53 -29.11 -21.53 -13.35
CA PRO A 53 -29.37 -22.88 -13.82
C PRO A 53 -29.82 -22.93 -15.30
N GLY A 54 -29.19 -23.81 -16.08
CA GLY A 54 -29.50 -24.03 -17.49
C GLY A 54 -28.59 -23.29 -18.49
N LYS A 55 -27.77 -22.33 -18.05
CA LYS A 55 -26.70 -21.75 -18.87
C LYS A 55 -25.49 -22.69 -18.96
N ASP A 56 -24.69 -22.56 -20.02
CA ASP A 56 -23.54 -23.44 -20.25
C ASP A 56 -22.48 -23.31 -19.16
N SER A 57 -22.19 -22.08 -18.72
CA SER A 57 -21.32 -21.80 -17.57
C SER A 57 -21.79 -22.50 -16.29
N TYR A 58 -23.10 -22.46 -16.02
CA TYR A 58 -23.66 -23.12 -14.85
C TYR A 58 -23.48 -24.64 -14.94
N ARG A 59 -23.71 -25.20 -16.13
CA ARG A 59 -23.56 -26.64 -16.39
C ARG A 59 -22.10 -27.09 -16.23
N HIS A 60 -21.12 -26.27 -16.62
CA HIS A 60 -19.70 -26.57 -16.38
C HIS A 60 -19.39 -26.69 -14.88
N ARG A 61 -19.83 -25.71 -14.08
CA ARG A 61 -19.67 -25.72 -12.63
C ARG A 61 -20.40 -26.89 -11.98
N ALA A 62 -21.67 -27.12 -12.35
CA ALA A 62 -22.47 -28.23 -11.84
C ALA A 62 -21.90 -29.62 -12.21
N ALA A 63 -21.15 -29.71 -13.31
CA ALA A 63 -20.41 -30.92 -13.70
C ALA A 63 -19.12 -31.14 -12.88
N GLY A 64 -18.76 -30.22 -11.99
CA GLY A 64 -17.60 -30.34 -11.10
C GLY A 64 -16.41 -29.44 -11.46
N ALA A 65 -16.57 -28.47 -12.37
CA ALA A 65 -15.51 -27.47 -12.58
C ALA A 65 -15.31 -26.64 -11.30
N SER A 66 -14.11 -26.68 -10.72
CA SER A 66 -13.74 -25.89 -9.55
C SER A 66 -13.65 -24.39 -9.86
N GLU A 67 -13.41 -24.05 -11.13
CA GLU A 67 -13.36 -22.67 -11.62
C GLU A 67 -14.00 -22.59 -13.01
N THR A 68 -14.83 -21.57 -13.24
CA THR A 68 -15.48 -21.28 -14.52
C THR A 68 -15.26 -19.82 -14.87
N VAL A 69 -14.77 -19.55 -16.09
CA VAL A 69 -14.55 -18.20 -16.59
C VAL A 69 -15.47 -17.95 -17.78
N ILE A 70 -16.27 -16.89 -17.69
CA ILE A 70 -17.09 -16.34 -18.76
C ILE A 70 -16.35 -15.13 -19.30
N ALA A 71 -16.08 -15.08 -20.60
CA ALA A 71 -15.37 -13.97 -21.23
C ALA A 71 -16.13 -13.46 -22.46
N ALA A 72 -16.23 -12.15 -22.58
CA ALA A 72 -16.74 -11.43 -23.74
C ALA A 72 -15.86 -10.19 -23.98
N PRO A 73 -15.88 -9.56 -25.17
CA PRO A 73 -15.16 -8.31 -25.38
C PRO A 73 -15.52 -7.26 -24.32
N GLY A 74 -14.53 -6.84 -23.53
CA GLY A 74 -14.67 -5.82 -22.48
C GLY A 74 -15.19 -6.31 -21.12
N GLN A 75 -15.55 -7.58 -20.96
CA GLN A 75 -16.05 -8.09 -19.68
C GLN A 75 -15.64 -9.54 -19.44
N MET A 76 -15.27 -9.85 -18.21
CA MET A 76 -15.14 -11.23 -17.75
C MET A 76 -15.83 -11.42 -16.41
N ALA A 77 -16.33 -12.63 -16.19
CA ALA A 77 -16.77 -13.10 -14.88
C ALA A 77 -16.03 -14.38 -14.56
N ARG A 78 -15.42 -14.43 -13.37
CA ARG A 78 -14.73 -15.62 -12.85
C ARG A 78 -15.50 -16.12 -11.65
N ILE A 79 -15.86 -17.39 -11.67
CA ILE A 79 -16.58 -18.07 -10.60
C ILE A 79 -15.68 -19.17 -10.08
N LYS A 80 -15.24 -19.05 -8.83
CA LYS A 80 -14.44 -20.05 -8.13
C LYS A 80 -15.27 -20.69 -7.03
N THR A 81 -15.40 -22.00 -7.07
CA THR A 81 -16.01 -22.76 -5.98
C THR A 81 -14.95 -22.96 -4.89
N VAL A 82 -15.24 -22.49 -3.68
CA VAL A 82 -14.35 -22.62 -2.51
C VAL A 82 -15.01 -23.47 -1.43
N GLU A 83 -14.20 -24.19 -0.67
CA GLU A 83 -14.67 -24.87 0.55
C GLU A 83 -14.70 -23.86 1.69
N GLY A 84 -15.86 -23.64 2.31
CA GLY A 84 -16.03 -22.66 3.39
C GLY A 84 -16.03 -21.21 2.92
N GLU A 85 -15.67 -20.29 3.82
CA GLU A 85 -15.53 -18.86 3.53
C GLU A 85 -14.07 -18.50 3.28
N ALA A 86 -13.81 -17.77 2.19
CA ALA A 86 -12.47 -17.24 1.91
C ALA A 86 -12.15 -16.05 2.83
N GLU A 87 -10.92 -16.01 3.34
CA GLU A 87 -10.45 -14.86 4.11
C GLU A 87 -10.36 -13.61 3.22
N CYS A 88 -10.62 -12.44 3.80
CA CYS A 88 -10.57 -11.17 3.07
C CYS A 88 -9.20 -10.93 2.41
N ALA A 89 -8.12 -11.30 3.10
CA ALA A 89 -6.76 -11.15 2.59
C ALA A 89 -6.53 -11.98 1.31
N ASP A 90 -7.10 -13.19 1.22
CA ASP A 90 -6.95 -14.06 0.06
C ASP A 90 -7.77 -13.56 -1.14
N ILE A 91 -8.93 -12.96 -0.88
CA ILE A 91 -9.75 -12.32 -1.92
C ILE A 91 -8.98 -11.12 -2.49
N VAL A 92 -8.46 -10.23 -1.64
CA VAL A 92 -7.65 -9.08 -2.09
C VAL A 92 -6.41 -9.51 -2.87
N ARG A 93 -5.68 -10.54 -2.40
CA ARG A 93 -4.53 -11.12 -3.12
C ARG A 93 -4.87 -11.65 -4.51
N SER A 94 -6.13 -12.04 -4.74
CA SER A 94 -6.60 -12.50 -6.04
C SER A 94 -6.93 -11.36 -7.02
N MET A 95 -6.87 -10.10 -6.56
CA MET A 95 -7.13 -8.88 -7.33
C MET A 95 -5.88 -7.98 -7.40
N PRO A 96 -4.76 -8.43 -7.99
CA PRO A 96 -3.55 -7.62 -8.05
C PRO A 96 -3.60 -6.55 -9.13
N GLY A 97 -2.79 -5.51 -8.96
CA GLY A 97 -2.57 -4.46 -9.96
C GLY A 97 -3.50 -3.24 -9.86
N HIS A 98 -4.51 -3.27 -9.00
CA HIS A 98 -5.31 -2.08 -8.68
C HIS A 98 -4.54 -1.11 -7.78
N ASP A 99 -4.78 0.18 -7.96
CA ASP A 99 -4.21 1.24 -7.13
C ASP A 99 -4.78 1.21 -5.70
N VAL A 100 -6.04 0.77 -5.54
CA VAL A 100 -6.66 0.47 -4.25
C VAL A 100 -7.84 -0.49 -4.43
N VAL A 101 -8.10 -1.35 -3.43
CA VAL A 101 -9.29 -2.19 -3.34
C VAL A 101 -10.19 -1.70 -2.21
N VAL A 102 -11.41 -1.28 -2.54
CA VAL A 102 -12.43 -0.89 -1.57
C VAL A 102 -13.27 -2.09 -1.16
N VAL A 103 -13.26 -2.43 0.12
CA VAL A 103 -13.93 -3.61 0.66
C VAL A 103 -15.19 -3.22 1.43
N GLU A 104 -16.37 -3.56 0.93
CA GLU A 104 -17.62 -3.43 1.67
C GLU A 104 -17.74 -4.58 2.69
N GLY A 105 -17.64 -4.27 3.99
CA GLY A 105 -17.77 -5.24 5.07
C GLY A 105 -16.43 -5.74 5.63
N TYR A 106 -16.36 -7.02 6.00
CA TYR A 106 -15.15 -7.64 6.58
C TYR A 106 -14.55 -6.90 7.80
N ARG A 107 -15.38 -6.45 8.76
CA ARG A 107 -14.92 -5.72 9.97
C ARG A 107 -13.78 -6.41 10.74
N LYS A 108 -13.72 -7.74 10.74
CA LYS A 108 -12.69 -8.53 11.45
C LYS A 108 -11.51 -8.95 10.56
N SER A 109 -11.29 -8.26 9.43
CA SER A 109 -10.22 -8.59 8.48
C SER A 109 -8.83 -8.09 8.90
N GLY A 110 -8.75 -7.14 9.83
CA GLY A 110 -7.51 -6.42 10.14
C GLY A 110 -7.11 -5.41 9.08
N LEU A 111 -7.96 -5.16 8.08
CA LEU A 111 -7.75 -4.06 7.14
C LEU A 111 -7.97 -2.70 7.83
N PRO A 112 -7.23 -1.65 7.41
CA PRO A 112 -7.63 -0.28 7.72
C PRO A 112 -9.11 -0.08 7.40
N THR A 113 -9.83 0.54 8.33
CA THR A 113 -11.30 0.55 8.31
C THR A 113 -11.84 1.97 8.42
N ILE A 114 -12.70 2.36 7.49
CA ILE A 114 -13.56 3.54 7.59
C ILE A 114 -14.91 3.10 8.15
N GLU A 115 -15.30 3.70 9.27
CA GLU A 115 -16.59 3.43 9.93
C GLU A 115 -17.63 4.48 9.53
N ILE A 116 -18.78 4.06 9.00
CA ILE A 116 -19.92 4.95 8.76
C ILE A 116 -20.97 4.81 9.89
N MET A 117 -21.36 5.94 10.48
CA MET A 117 -22.44 6.04 11.46
C MET A 117 -23.43 7.13 11.05
N ARG A 118 -24.72 6.82 10.96
CA ARG A 118 -25.75 7.76 10.52
C ARG A 118 -26.82 8.02 11.59
N ALA A 119 -27.11 9.28 11.88
CA ALA A 119 -28.11 9.71 12.86
C ALA A 119 -29.52 9.16 12.54
N GLY A 120 -29.85 9.04 11.25
CA GLY A 120 -31.10 8.44 10.78
C GLY A 120 -31.22 6.92 11.00
N ASN A 121 -30.23 6.27 11.63
CA ASN A 121 -30.23 4.86 11.98
C ASN A 121 -30.05 4.70 13.51
N ASP A 122 -31.11 4.28 14.20
CA ASP A 122 -31.12 4.14 15.66
C ASP A 122 -30.00 3.23 16.18
N ALA A 123 -29.59 2.23 15.40
CA ALA A 123 -28.49 1.34 15.78
C ALA A 123 -27.13 2.04 15.70
N ASP A 124 -26.92 2.88 14.69
CA ASP A 124 -25.71 3.70 14.58
C ASP A 124 -25.68 4.76 15.70
N ALA A 125 -26.81 5.40 16.00
CA ALA A 125 -26.92 6.37 17.11
C ALA A 125 -26.54 5.76 18.47
N ARG A 126 -26.95 4.51 18.75
CA ARG A 126 -26.54 3.80 19.97
C ARG A 126 -25.05 3.49 20.01
N VAL A 127 -24.47 3.07 18.88
CA VAL A 127 -23.02 2.82 18.77
C VAL A 127 -22.24 4.12 18.96
N ALA A 128 -22.69 5.22 18.34
CA ALA A 128 -22.11 6.55 18.48
C ALA A 128 -22.11 7.04 19.94
N ALA A 129 -23.20 6.84 20.68
CA ALA A 129 -23.28 7.21 22.08
C ALA A 129 -22.24 6.46 22.94
N VAL A 130 -22.08 5.15 22.72
CA VAL A 130 -21.08 4.34 23.45
C VAL A 130 -19.66 4.71 23.02
N PHE A 131 -19.43 4.97 21.73
CA PHE A 131 -18.16 5.46 21.22
C PHE A 131 -17.76 6.80 21.86
N ALA A 132 -18.70 7.74 21.98
CA ALA A 132 -18.48 9.03 22.63
C ALA A 132 -18.29 8.94 24.14
N GLU A 133 -18.95 7.99 24.81
CA GLU A 133 -18.68 7.70 26.22
C GLU A 133 -17.26 7.16 26.41
N GLY A 134 -16.83 6.22 25.58
CA GLY A 134 -15.48 5.67 25.64
C GLY A 134 -14.40 6.71 25.43
N ALA A 135 -14.60 7.63 24.47
CA ALA A 135 -13.69 8.73 24.24
C ALA A 135 -13.56 9.65 25.47
N ARG A 136 -14.70 10.01 26.10
CA ARG A 136 -14.72 10.85 27.29
C ARG A 136 -14.08 10.19 28.52
N CYS A 137 -14.24 8.88 28.64
CA CYS A 137 -13.63 8.07 29.69
C CYS A 137 -12.16 7.70 29.42
N GLY A 138 -11.62 8.03 28.24
CA GLY A 138 -10.24 7.69 27.86
C GLY A 138 -10.01 6.19 27.58
N TRP A 139 -11.06 5.44 27.22
CA TRP A 139 -10.94 4.03 26.90
C TRP A 139 -10.25 3.83 25.55
N PRO A 140 -9.24 2.96 25.41
CA PRO A 140 -8.62 2.68 24.12
C PRO A 140 -9.62 2.15 23.08
N LEU A 141 -9.39 2.45 21.80
CA LEU A 141 -10.16 1.85 20.70
C LEU A 141 -10.05 0.32 20.73
N GLY A 142 -11.16 -0.38 20.46
CA GLY A 142 -11.20 -1.84 20.53
C GLY A 142 -11.24 -2.44 21.94
N THR A 143 -11.44 -1.62 22.99
CA THR A 143 -11.66 -2.12 24.35
C THR A 143 -12.78 -3.17 24.36
N ASP A 144 -12.48 -4.36 24.89
CA ASP A 144 -13.47 -5.43 25.00
C ASP A 144 -14.43 -5.15 26.16
N PHE A 145 -15.58 -4.63 25.80
CA PHE A 145 -16.64 -4.28 26.72
C PHE A 145 -17.26 -5.50 27.42
N THR A 146 -17.09 -6.73 26.93
CA THR A 146 -17.70 -7.92 27.56
C THR A 146 -17.25 -8.16 29.01
N GLN A 147 -16.09 -7.63 29.41
CA GLN A 147 -15.55 -7.75 30.78
C GLN A 147 -16.15 -6.78 31.81
N PHE A 148 -16.91 -5.77 31.39
CA PHE A 148 -17.51 -4.76 32.29
C PHE A 148 -18.77 -5.25 33.05
N THR A 149 -19.15 -6.51 32.88
CA THR A 149 -20.31 -7.17 33.49
C THR A 149 -20.28 -7.28 35.03
N ARG A 150 -19.29 -6.68 35.72
CA ARG A 150 -19.18 -6.69 37.19
C ARG A 150 -19.09 -5.31 37.86
N GLY A 151 -19.29 -4.20 37.12
CA GLY A 151 -19.41 -2.87 37.73
C GLY A 151 -18.10 -2.21 38.15
N THR A 152 -16.99 -2.55 37.51
CA THR A 152 -15.69 -1.91 37.73
C THR A 152 -15.12 -1.41 36.41
N VAL A 153 -14.87 -0.09 36.33
CA VAL A 153 -14.10 0.56 35.25
C VAL A 153 -12.64 0.08 35.36
N PRO A 154 -11.95 -0.29 34.26
CA PRO A 154 -10.54 -0.62 34.32
C PRO A 154 -9.74 0.65 34.69
N PRO A 155 -8.81 0.57 35.65
CA PRO A 155 -8.08 1.74 36.09
C PRO A 155 -7.09 2.19 35.01
N ALA A 156 -7.15 3.47 34.64
CA ALA A 156 -6.05 4.17 34.00
C ALA A 156 -5.09 4.65 35.11
N ASP A 157 -3.89 4.07 35.15
CA ASP A 157 -2.73 4.40 35.99
C ASP A 157 -2.90 4.45 37.53
N ASP A 158 -1.82 4.10 38.24
CA ASP A 158 -1.80 3.89 39.70
C ASP A 158 -2.19 5.13 40.52
N ASP A 159 -2.03 6.34 39.98
CA ASP A 159 -2.45 7.60 40.61
C ASP A 159 -3.98 7.73 40.73
N ALA A 160 -4.75 7.06 39.86
CA ALA A 160 -6.20 7.05 39.93
C ALA A 160 -6.74 6.24 41.11
N ARG A 161 -5.98 5.26 41.63
CA ARG A 161 -6.41 4.42 42.78
C ARG A 161 -6.49 5.19 44.09
N GLU A 162 -5.66 6.20 44.25
CA GLU A 162 -5.65 7.02 45.47
C GLU A 162 -6.73 8.11 45.41
N ALA A 163 -7.04 8.61 44.21
CA ALA A 163 -8.20 9.47 43.96
C ALA A 163 -9.52 8.72 44.11
N LEU A 164 -9.60 7.45 43.67
CA LEU A 164 -10.79 6.60 43.81
C LEU A 164 -11.14 6.33 45.28
N ARG A 165 -10.14 6.04 46.14
CA ARG A 165 -10.38 5.82 47.57
C ARG A 165 -10.95 7.06 48.29
N ARG A 166 -10.59 8.25 47.83
CA ARG A 166 -11.14 9.52 48.34
C ARG A 166 -12.55 9.80 47.80
N ALA A 167 -12.84 9.37 46.57
CA ALA A 167 -14.16 9.50 45.95
C ALA A 167 -15.17 8.44 46.46
N GLU A 168 -14.73 7.21 46.76
CA GLU A 168 -15.55 6.13 47.30
C GLU A 168 -16.12 6.47 48.69
N GLN A 169 -15.34 7.13 49.55
CA GLN A 169 -15.84 7.63 50.84
C GLN A 169 -16.87 8.77 50.71
N GLN A 170 -16.94 9.46 49.57
CA GLN A 170 -17.93 10.51 49.29
C GLN A 170 -19.14 10.01 48.48
N ALA A 171 -19.00 8.90 47.74
CA ALA A 171 -20.05 8.35 46.88
C ALA A 171 -21.06 7.45 47.63
N ASP A 172 -20.66 6.84 48.75
CA ASP A 172 -21.54 5.98 49.57
C ASP A 172 -22.74 6.72 50.18
N GLU A 173 -22.69 8.06 50.26
CA GLU A 173 -23.83 8.88 50.73
C GLU A 173 -24.75 9.39 49.60
N ALA A 174 -24.38 9.24 48.31
CA ALA A 174 -25.04 9.94 47.21
C ALA A 174 -25.67 9.08 46.09
N ALA A 175 -25.40 7.77 46.00
CA ALA A 175 -25.84 6.96 44.85
C ALA A 175 -26.88 5.88 45.19
N GLY A 176 -28.07 6.33 45.61
CA GLY A 176 -29.29 5.53 45.46
C GLY A 176 -29.70 5.42 43.99
N GLY A 177 -29.36 4.30 43.35
CA GLY A 177 -30.03 3.75 42.16
C GLY A 177 -30.05 4.59 40.88
N HIS A 178 -29.02 4.45 40.02
CA HIS A 178 -29.07 4.99 38.65
C HIS A 178 -28.48 4.10 37.54
N PHE A 179 -28.52 2.77 37.69
CA PHE A 179 -28.37 1.88 36.53
C PHE A 179 -29.38 0.73 36.59
N LYS A 180 -30.62 1.01 36.17
CA LYS A 180 -31.53 -0.04 35.72
C LYS A 180 -31.17 -0.38 34.29
N THR A 181 -30.58 -1.57 34.12
CA THR A 181 -30.33 -2.26 32.87
C THR A 181 -31.61 -2.39 32.05
N GLN A 182 -31.80 -1.52 31.07
CA GLN A 182 -32.72 -1.70 29.95
C GLN A 182 -32.04 -1.25 28.65
N HIS A 183 -31.26 -2.12 28.01
CA HIS A 183 -30.99 -2.01 26.58
C HIS A 183 -30.83 -3.41 25.97
N PRO A 184 -31.49 -3.70 24.83
CA PRO A 184 -31.26 -4.92 24.07
C PRO A 184 -29.87 -4.88 23.37
N ASP A 185 -29.16 -6.01 23.46
CA ASP A 185 -27.94 -6.42 22.74
C ASP A 185 -26.64 -5.61 22.89
N TYR A 186 -26.06 -5.64 24.08
CA TYR A 186 -24.68 -5.22 24.36
C TYR A 186 -23.62 -5.89 23.47
N ALA A 187 -23.77 -7.20 23.23
CA ALA A 187 -22.85 -7.96 22.38
C ALA A 187 -22.88 -7.47 20.92
N ASP A 188 -24.03 -7.01 20.43
CA ASP A 188 -24.16 -6.44 19.09
C ASP A 188 -23.51 -5.06 19.01
N ILE A 189 -23.66 -4.20 20.03
CA ILE A 189 -22.98 -2.90 20.07
C ILE A 189 -21.46 -3.08 20.11
N SER A 190 -20.95 -3.92 21.02
CA SER A 190 -19.51 -4.17 21.16
C SER A 190 -18.87 -4.65 19.84
N ASN A 191 -19.52 -5.59 19.14
CA ASN A 191 -19.04 -6.08 17.84
C ASN A 191 -19.08 -5.04 16.70
N LYS A 192 -19.68 -3.87 16.92
CA LYS A 192 -19.89 -2.82 15.92
C LYS A 192 -19.22 -1.49 16.29
N LEU A 193 -18.51 -1.43 17.40
CA LEU A 193 -17.72 -0.25 17.77
C LEU A 193 -16.48 -0.13 16.89
N PRO A 194 -15.98 1.11 16.70
CA PRO A 194 -14.64 1.37 16.18
C PRO A 194 -13.56 0.59 16.93
N THR A 195 -12.60 0.05 16.19
CA THR A 195 -11.47 -0.74 16.68
C THR A 195 -10.16 0.03 16.49
N SER A 196 -9.04 -0.56 16.90
CA SER A 196 -7.69 -0.05 16.60
C SER A 196 -7.41 0.09 15.10
N ASP A 197 -8.14 -0.66 14.25
CA ASP A 197 -7.99 -0.60 12.79
C ASP A 197 -8.83 0.52 12.17
N THR A 198 -9.60 1.26 12.97
CA THR A 198 -10.44 2.35 12.48
C THR A 198 -9.58 3.58 12.18
N VAL A 199 -9.51 3.93 10.90
CA VAL A 199 -8.64 5.01 10.39
C VAL A 199 -9.40 6.27 10.03
N ALA A 200 -10.71 6.20 9.85
CA ALA A 200 -11.58 7.37 9.71
C ALA A 200 -13.02 7.05 10.12
N ILE A 201 -13.75 8.09 10.52
CA ILE A 201 -15.19 8.05 10.78
C ILE A 201 -15.92 8.90 9.74
N VAL A 202 -17.00 8.38 9.16
CA VAL A 202 -17.92 9.17 8.32
C VAL A 202 -19.27 9.25 9.01
N THR A 203 -19.68 10.46 9.41
CA THR A 203 -20.88 10.62 10.24
C THR A 203 -21.53 11.99 10.16
N ASP A 204 -22.86 12.02 10.35
CA ASP A 204 -23.67 13.21 10.62
C ASP A 204 -24.01 13.34 12.13
N ILE A 205 -23.46 12.48 12.99
CA ILE A 205 -23.67 12.50 14.44
C ILE A 205 -22.55 13.32 15.11
N GLU A 206 -22.90 14.48 15.64
CA GLU A 206 -21.93 15.43 16.24
C GLU A 206 -21.13 14.83 17.41
N GLU A 207 -21.76 13.97 18.23
CA GLU A 207 -21.07 13.31 19.35
C GLU A 207 -20.01 12.30 18.87
N ALA A 208 -20.30 11.56 17.79
CA ALA A 208 -19.32 10.66 17.17
C ALA A 208 -18.17 11.44 16.54
N ARG A 209 -18.44 12.59 15.92
CA ARG A 209 -17.41 13.49 15.37
C ARG A 209 -16.45 13.97 16.46
N ARG A 210 -16.97 14.43 17.61
CA ARG A 210 -16.14 14.84 18.76
C ARG A 210 -15.36 13.68 19.37
N ALA A 211 -15.97 12.50 19.43
CA ALA A 211 -15.28 11.30 19.90
C ALA A 211 -14.08 10.94 19.02
N ALA A 212 -14.25 11.03 17.69
CA ALA A 212 -13.17 10.81 16.73
C ALA A 212 -12.00 11.80 16.95
N GLU A 213 -12.30 13.07 17.20
CA GLU A 213 -11.28 14.08 17.54
C GLU A 213 -10.48 13.73 18.81
N LEU A 214 -11.17 13.27 19.87
CA LEU A 214 -10.52 12.81 21.11
C LEU A 214 -9.64 11.57 20.90
N TYR A 215 -10.02 10.70 19.96
CA TYR A 215 -9.23 9.53 19.56
C TYR A 215 -8.15 9.83 18.52
N HIS A 216 -8.05 11.07 18.04
CA HIS A 216 -7.17 11.46 16.93
C HIS A 216 -7.45 10.69 15.63
N VAL A 217 -8.71 10.34 15.39
CA VAL A 217 -9.19 9.71 14.15
C VAL A 217 -9.87 10.78 13.28
N PRO A 218 -9.46 10.95 12.01
CA PRO A 218 -10.13 11.84 11.06
C PRO A 218 -11.64 11.56 10.95
N ALA A 219 -12.44 12.62 10.91
CA ALA A 219 -13.89 12.53 10.75
C ALA A 219 -14.38 13.36 9.55
N PHE A 220 -15.24 12.76 8.73
CA PHE A 220 -15.80 13.36 7.52
C PHE A 220 -17.32 13.40 7.60
N ALA A 221 -17.93 14.43 7.01
CA ALA A 221 -19.38 14.48 6.83
C ALA A 221 -19.82 13.47 5.76
N LEU A 222 -21.08 13.03 5.78
CA LEU A 222 -21.62 12.07 4.81
C LEU A 222 -21.56 12.56 3.36
N ASP A 223 -21.53 13.87 3.15
CA ASP A 223 -21.46 14.54 1.85
C ASP A 223 -20.05 15.03 1.48
N ASP A 224 -19.06 14.90 2.37
CA ASP A 224 -17.67 15.28 2.12
C ASP A 224 -16.89 14.16 1.39
N ILE A 225 -17.34 13.83 0.18
CA ILE A 225 -16.71 12.80 -0.65
C ILE A 225 -15.34 13.24 -1.14
N ALA A 226 -15.14 14.54 -1.40
CA ALA A 226 -13.87 15.07 -1.87
C ALA A 226 -12.79 14.94 -0.79
N GLY A 227 -13.08 15.34 0.45
CA GLY A 227 -12.15 15.20 1.58
C GLY A 227 -11.86 13.74 1.91
N LEU A 228 -12.87 12.87 1.85
CA LEU A 228 -12.66 11.43 2.03
C LEU A 228 -11.79 10.84 0.93
N ALA A 229 -12.00 11.21 -0.33
CA ALA A 229 -11.19 10.74 -1.45
C ALA A 229 -9.74 11.24 -1.34
N ASP A 230 -9.51 12.49 -0.92
CA ASP A 230 -8.16 13.02 -0.65
C ASP A 230 -7.44 12.21 0.42
N PHE A 231 -8.13 11.90 1.51
CA PHE A 231 -7.60 11.06 2.58
C PHE A 231 -7.26 9.65 2.09
N VAL A 232 -8.17 9.02 1.35
CA VAL A 232 -7.93 7.66 0.82
C VAL A 232 -6.76 7.65 -0.17
N GLU A 233 -6.70 8.64 -1.06
CA GLU A 233 -5.62 8.79 -2.02
C GLU A 233 -4.25 9.01 -1.36
N GLN A 234 -4.20 9.83 -0.32
CA GLN A 234 -2.95 10.12 0.37
C GLN A 234 -2.41 8.95 1.19
N HIS A 235 -3.29 8.10 1.74
CA HIS A 235 -2.90 7.10 2.74
C HIS A 235 -3.00 5.64 2.27
N TYR A 236 -3.95 5.32 1.40
CA TYR A 236 -4.29 3.92 1.06
C TYR A 236 -4.22 3.59 -0.42
N VAL A 237 -4.20 4.60 -1.30
CA VAL A 237 -3.89 4.37 -2.71
C VAL A 237 -2.39 4.09 -2.86
N ARG A 238 -2.03 3.15 -3.73
CA ARG A 238 -0.62 2.80 -3.96
C ARG A 238 0.14 4.07 -4.37
N PRO A 239 1.33 4.31 -3.80
CA PRO A 239 2.12 5.47 -4.19
C PRO A 239 2.57 5.33 -5.64
N ARG A 240 2.54 6.43 -6.39
CA ARG A 240 3.10 6.46 -7.75
C ARG A 240 4.61 6.44 -7.70
N VAL A 241 5.23 5.61 -8.54
CA VAL A 241 6.67 5.38 -8.57
C VAL A 241 7.23 5.82 -9.92
N THR A 242 8.25 6.69 -9.90
CA THR A 242 9.16 6.82 -11.04
C THR A 242 10.26 5.77 -10.89
N VAL A 243 10.38 4.87 -11.86
CA VAL A 243 11.53 3.98 -11.93
C VAL A 243 12.61 4.66 -12.77
N VAL A 244 13.83 4.71 -12.25
CA VAL A 244 15.00 5.22 -12.95
C VAL A 244 15.98 4.08 -13.19
N ILE A 245 16.27 3.79 -14.45
CA ILE A 245 17.33 2.87 -14.83
C ILE A 245 18.59 3.69 -15.12
N GLN A 246 19.61 3.52 -14.30
CA GLN A 246 20.89 4.20 -14.48
C GLN A 246 21.75 3.45 -15.49
N ALA A 247 21.64 3.86 -16.75
CA ALA A 247 22.38 3.35 -17.91
C ALA A 247 23.69 4.11 -18.18
N GLY A 248 24.11 4.98 -17.26
CA GLY A 248 25.33 5.77 -17.36
C GLY A 248 26.60 4.95 -17.04
N GLY A 249 27.57 5.00 -17.96
CA GLY A 249 28.93 4.52 -17.72
C GLY A 249 29.48 3.68 -18.88
N GLU A 250 30.47 4.21 -19.61
CA GLU A 250 31.30 3.39 -20.49
C GLU A 250 32.00 2.32 -19.64
N SER A 251 31.74 1.04 -19.90
CA SER A 251 32.63 0.01 -19.40
C SER A 251 33.85 -0.02 -20.31
N ARG A 252 34.96 0.54 -19.81
CA ARG A 252 36.29 0.39 -20.44
C ARG A 252 36.65 -1.08 -20.70
N ARG A 253 36.02 -2.02 -19.98
CA ARG A 253 36.24 -3.48 -20.09
C ARG A 253 35.34 -4.14 -21.16
N MET A 254 34.19 -3.54 -21.50
CA MET A 254 33.24 -4.10 -22.49
C MET A 254 33.41 -3.50 -23.89
N GLY A 255 34.14 -2.38 -24.03
CA GLY A 255 34.40 -1.73 -25.33
C GLY A 255 33.19 -1.03 -25.97
N GLN A 256 31.99 -1.16 -25.39
CA GLN A 256 30.73 -0.55 -25.81
C GLN A 256 29.88 -0.18 -24.56
N SER A 257 28.82 0.61 -24.76
CA SER A 257 27.86 0.94 -23.69
C SER A 257 27.26 -0.33 -23.09
N LYS A 258 27.31 -0.47 -21.75
CA LYS A 258 26.78 -1.65 -21.05
C LYS A 258 25.29 -1.87 -21.36
N ALA A 259 24.53 -0.79 -21.53
CA ALA A 259 23.09 -0.83 -21.78
C ALA A 259 22.73 -1.50 -23.12
N THR A 260 23.59 -1.39 -24.12
CA THR A 260 23.35 -1.94 -25.47
C THR A 260 24.03 -3.28 -25.71
N VAL A 261 24.77 -3.81 -24.72
CA VAL A 261 25.36 -5.16 -24.83
C VAL A 261 24.22 -6.17 -25.01
N PRO A 262 24.32 -7.09 -25.97
CA PRO A 262 23.32 -8.13 -26.15
C PRO A 262 23.21 -9.05 -24.92
N PHE A 263 21.99 -9.39 -24.54
CA PHE A 263 21.62 -10.40 -23.55
C PHE A 263 20.34 -11.10 -24.07
N ALA A 264 20.40 -12.42 -24.24
CA ALA A 264 19.39 -13.23 -24.91
C ALA A 264 19.01 -12.67 -26.31
N GLY A 265 20.01 -12.21 -27.06
CA GLY A 265 19.84 -11.68 -28.42
C GLY A 265 19.25 -10.26 -28.53
N ARG A 266 19.01 -9.56 -27.42
CA ARG A 266 18.49 -8.18 -27.39
C ARG A 266 19.35 -7.27 -26.50
N PRO A 267 19.36 -5.94 -26.70
CA PRO A 267 20.06 -5.03 -25.80
C PRO A 267 19.67 -5.25 -24.33
N LEU A 268 20.64 -5.33 -23.42
CA LEU A 268 20.41 -5.60 -21.99
C LEU A 268 19.39 -4.64 -21.37
N ILE A 269 19.37 -3.37 -21.79
CA ILE A 269 18.39 -2.39 -21.33
C ILE A 269 16.93 -2.83 -21.56
N CYS A 270 16.64 -3.55 -22.64
CA CYS A 270 15.29 -4.07 -22.92
C CYS A 270 14.84 -5.01 -21.81
N ARG A 271 15.75 -5.83 -21.28
CA ARG A 271 15.46 -6.74 -20.18
C ARG A 271 15.02 -5.98 -18.92
N LEU A 272 15.68 -4.88 -18.62
CA LEU A 272 15.38 -4.05 -17.45
C LEU A 272 14.04 -3.32 -17.62
N VAL A 273 13.78 -2.78 -18.81
CA VAL A 273 12.48 -2.17 -19.15
C VAL A 273 11.35 -3.20 -19.00
N GLU A 274 11.54 -4.44 -19.44
CA GLU A 274 10.54 -5.49 -19.28
C GLU A 274 10.31 -5.90 -17.83
N ARG A 275 11.38 -5.96 -17.03
CA ARG A 275 11.28 -6.34 -15.62
C ARG A 275 10.63 -5.24 -14.79
N LEU A 276 11.03 -3.99 -14.98
CA LEU A 276 10.66 -2.87 -14.12
C LEU A 276 9.52 -2.00 -14.65
N GLY A 277 9.30 -1.98 -15.96
CA GLY A 277 8.21 -1.24 -16.60
C GLY A 277 6.82 -1.53 -16.00
N PRO A 278 6.46 -2.77 -15.64
CA PRO A 278 5.16 -3.07 -15.03
C PRO A 278 4.87 -2.35 -13.72
N VAL A 279 5.89 -1.91 -12.97
CA VAL A 279 5.74 -1.18 -11.69
C VAL A 279 6.02 0.31 -11.82
N ALA A 280 6.37 0.78 -13.03
CA ALA A 280 6.73 2.16 -13.30
C ALA A 280 5.51 2.96 -13.78
N ASP A 281 5.09 3.95 -13.00
CA ASP A 281 4.13 4.97 -13.48
C ASP A 281 4.81 5.97 -14.43
N ASP A 282 6.12 6.15 -14.28
CA ASP A 282 7.00 6.86 -15.21
C ASP A 282 8.36 6.13 -15.27
N LEU A 283 8.94 5.98 -16.45
CA LEU A 283 10.20 5.27 -16.64
C LEU A 283 11.27 6.22 -17.18
N VAL A 284 12.28 6.51 -16.36
CA VAL A 284 13.42 7.34 -16.73
C VAL A 284 14.62 6.45 -16.97
N ILE A 285 15.39 6.74 -18.02
CA ILE A 285 16.68 6.09 -18.28
C ILE A 285 17.74 7.19 -18.33
N THR A 286 18.65 7.18 -17.36
CA THR A 286 19.77 8.13 -17.39
C THR A 286 20.92 7.57 -18.23
N THR A 287 21.37 8.32 -19.22
CA THR A 287 22.38 7.88 -20.20
C THR A 287 23.09 9.08 -20.82
N ASN A 288 24.36 8.93 -21.16
CA ASN A 288 25.10 9.93 -21.95
C ASN A 288 25.00 9.68 -23.47
N GLU A 289 24.30 8.63 -23.87
CA GLU A 289 24.11 8.23 -25.27
C GLU A 289 22.61 8.02 -25.58
N PRO A 290 21.76 9.06 -25.47
CA PRO A 290 20.31 8.91 -25.65
C PRO A 290 19.95 8.44 -27.06
N GLU A 291 20.73 8.80 -28.08
CA GLU A 291 20.48 8.40 -29.47
C GLU A 291 20.56 6.87 -29.64
N ASN A 292 21.47 6.20 -28.92
CA ASN A 292 21.61 4.75 -28.94
C ASN A 292 20.42 4.02 -28.29
N LEU A 293 19.62 4.72 -27.49
CA LEU A 293 18.48 4.17 -26.76
C LEU A 293 17.13 4.68 -27.29
N ALA A 294 17.11 5.52 -28.33
CA ALA A 294 15.89 6.11 -28.87
C ALA A 294 14.89 5.05 -29.39
N PHE A 295 15.39 3.88 -29.81
CA PHE A 295 14.58 2.76 -30.28
C PHE A 295 13.58 2.24 -29.22
N LEU A 296 13.86 2.45 -27.92
CA LEU A 296 13.00 1.99 -26.83
C LEU A 296 11.59 2.59 -26.90
N HIS A 297 11.42 3.79 -27.45
CA HIS A 297 10.09 4.39 -27.63
C HIS A 297 9.21 3.59 -28.60
N GLY A 298 9.81 2.96 -29.61
CA GLY A 298 9.11 2.11 -30.58
C GLY A 298 8.92 0.68 -30.09
N GLU A 299 9.89 0.16 -29.33
CA GLU A 299 9.87 -1.20 -28.78
C GLU A 299 8.88 -1.34 -27.61
N PHE A 300 8.73 -0.28 -26.80
CA PHE A 300 7.88 -0.28 -25.61
C PHE A 300 6.91 0.92 -25.59
N PRO A 301 6.02 1.05 -26.58
CA PRO A 301 5.11 2.20 -26.72
C PRO A 301 4.11 2.32 -25.57
N GLN A 302 3.90 1.24 -24.81
CA GLN A 302 3.04 1.23 -23.62
C GLN A 302 3.65 1.96 -22.42
N TYR A 303 4.97 2.18 -22.39
CA TYR A 303 5.63 2.85 -21.29
C TYR A 303 6.02 4.27 -21.67
N ARG A 304 5.85 5.19 -20.71
CA ARG A 304 6.37 6.55 -20.83
C ARG A 304 7.87 6.53 -20.52
N ILE A 305 8.68 6.34 -21.57
CA ILE A 305 10.15 6.33 -21.43
C ILE A 305 10.69 7.74 -21.64
N GLN A 306 11.49 8.22 -20.67
CA GLN A 306 12.22 9.47 -20.77
C GLN A 306 13.73 9.20 -20.72
N LEU A 307 14.46 9.55 -21.78
CA LEU A 307 15.92 9.49 -21.82
C LEU A 307 16.50 10.80 -21.29
N VAL A 308 17.41 10.73 -20.31
CA VAL A 308 17.97 11.91 -19.62
C VAL A 308 19.48 11.83 -19.55
N CYS A 309 20.17 12.90 -19.97
CA CYS A 309 21.61 13.02 -19.80
C CYS A 309 21.99 13.40 -18.37
N ASP A 310 23.19 12.99 -17.94
CA ASP A 310 23.70 13.32 -16.61
C ASP A 310 23.76 14.85 -16.42
N ALA A 311 23.27 15.33 -15.28
CA ALA A 311 23.27 16.77 -14.96
C ALA A 311 24.70 17.31 -14.70
N PHE A 312 25.67 16.42 -14.49
CA PHE A 312 27.05 16.76 -14.19
C PHE A 312 28.00 16.07 -15.17
N ASN A 313 29.03 16.80 -15.60
CA ASN A 313 30.11 16.25 -16.45
C ASN A 313 31.11 15.38 -15.66
N VAL A 314 30.88 15.17 -14.36
CA VAL A 314 31.76 14.40 -13.47
C VAL A 314 31.10 13.06 -13.17
N ARG A 315 31.83 11.96 -13.41
CA ARG A 315 31.36 10.61 -13.10
C ARG A 315 31.29 10.38 -11.59
N GLY A 316 30.21 9.74 -11.14
CA GLY A 316 30.08 9.30 -9.75
C GLY A 316 28.69 8.73 -9.46
N ALA A 317 28.58 7.97 -8.38
CA ALA A 317 27.32 7.41 -7.91
C ALA A 317 26.33 8.52 -7.51
N LEU A 318 26.77 9.46 -6.68
CA LEU A 318 25.92 10.54 -6.18
C LEU A 318 25.44 11.53 -7.28
N PRO A 319 26.27 11.95 -8.26
CA PRO A 319 25.79 12.73 -9.42
C PRO A 319 24.72 12.02 -10.26
N GLY A 320 24.84 10.70 -10.45
CA GLY A 320 23.84 9.90 -11.13
C GLY A 320 22.52 9.87 -10.36
N LEU A 321 22.59 9.66 -9.04
CA LEU A 321 21.42 9.72 -8.16
C LEU A 321 20.73 11.10 -8.18
N TYR A 322 21.50 12.20 -8.19
CA TYR A 322 20.92 13.54 -8.35
C TYR A 322 20.14 13.67 -9.66
N THR A 323 20.73 13.23 -10.77
CA THR A 323 20.08 13.26 -12.09
C THR A 323 18.78 12.46 -12.07
N ALA A 324 18.80 11.26 -11.46
CA ALA A 324 17.63 10.41 -11.29
C ALA A 324 16.50 11.13 -10.52
N LEU A 325 16.81 11.69 -9.35
CA LEU A 325 15.84 12.40 -8.51
C LEU A 325 15.31 13.70 -9.16
N GLN A 326 16.17 14.40 -9.90
CA GLN A 326 15.80 15.64 -10.59
C GLN A 326 14.84 15.35 -11.74
N ALA A 327 15.11 14.30 -12.53
CA ALA A 327 14.30 13.90 -13.68
C ALA A 327 12.94 13.32 -13.30
N ALA A 328 12.82 12.70 -12.12
CA ALA A 328 11.60 12.06 -11.68
C ALA A 328 10.43 13.03 -11.52
N ARG A 329 9.22 12.56 -11.81
CA ARG A 329 7.97 13.33 -11.67
C ARG A 329 7.20 12.95 -10.41
N ASN A 330 7.29 11.69 -10.00
CA ASN A 330 6.55 11.17 -8.86
C ASN A 330 7.32 11.41 -7.54
N PRO A 331 6.62 11.39 -6.39
CA PRO A 331 7.26 11.54 -5.09
C PRO A 331 8.24 10.42 -4.77
N TYR A 332 7.95 9.18 -5.19
CA TYR A 332 8.78 8.01 -4.92
C TYR A 332 9.59 7.65 -6.18
N VAL A 333 10.89 7.44 -5.99
CA VAL A 333 11.86 7.23 -7.06
C VAL A 333 12.64 5.96 -6.77
N ALA A 334 12.35 4.90 -7.52
CA ALA A 334 13.14 3.67 -7.49
C ALA A 334 14.35 3.85 -8.40
N VAL A 335 15.57 3.71 -7.88
CA VAL A 335 16.78 3.85 -8.70
C VAL A 335 17.45 2.49 -8.83
N VAL A 336 17.59 2.02 -10.07
CA VAL A 336 18.14 0.70 -10.40
C VAL A 336 19.33 0.82 -11.34
N ALA A 337 20.45 0.15 -11.04
CA ALA A 337 21.60 0.11 -11.93
C ALA A 337 21.36 -0.77 -13.17
N CYS A 338 21.92 -0.38 -14.32
CA CYS A 338 21.71 -1.11 -15.58
C CYS A 338 22.39 -2.49 -15.67
N ASP A 339 23.29 -2.83 -14.74
CA ASP A 339 23.97 -4.12 -14.67
C ASP A 339 23.26 -5.15 -13.76
N MET A 340 22.15 -4.75 -13.12
CA MET A 340 21.30 -5.64 -12.33
C MET A 340 20.29 -6.38 -13.22
N VAL A 341 20.78 -7.38 -13.96
CA VAL A 341 20.00 -8.16 -14.95
C VAL A 341 18.73 -8.80 -14.37
N PHE A 342 18.76 -9.11 -13.06
CA PHE A 342 17.66 -9.73 -12.33
C PHE A 342 16.89 -8.75 -11.42
N ALA A 343 16.99 -7.43 -11.65
CA ALA A 343 16.28 -6.43 -10.87
C ALA A 343 14.80 -6.80 -10.63
N SER A 344 14.35 -6.76 -9.38
CA SER A 344 13.01 -7.24 -9.02
C SER A 344 12.01 -6.09 -8.95
N ALA A 345 10.91 -6.22 -9.70
CA ALA A 345 9.76 -5.33 -9.60
C ALA A 345 8.96 -5.57 -8.30
N SER A 346 8.88 -6.82 -7.84
CA SER A 346 8.25 -7.14 -6.55
C SER A 346 8.97 -6.46 -5.38
N LEU A 347 10.31 -6.40 -5.43
CA LEU A 347 11.10 -5.68 -4.44
C LEU A 347 10.83 -4.17 -4.49
N VAL A 348 10.78 -3.55 -5.69
CA VAL A 348 10.41 -2.13 -5.84
C VAL A 348 9.06 -1.81 -5.20
N VAL A 349 8.07 -2.70 -5.36
CA VAL A 349 6.75 -2.53 -4.73
C VAL A 349 6.86 -2.64 -3.20
N ALA A 350 7.58 -3.64 -2.69
CA ALA A 350 7.75 -3.83 -1.25
C ALA A 350 8.47 -2.63 -0.59
N GLU A 351 9.47 -2.06 -1.26
CA GLU A 351 10.17 -0.85 -0.79
C GLU A 351 9.26 0.39 -0.80
N ALA A 352 8.43 0.55 -1.84
CA ALA A 352 7.46 1.65 -1.91
C ALA A 352 6.43 1.58 -0.77
N LEU A 353 5.94 0.37 -0.46
CA LEU A 353 5.03 0.14 0.66
C LEU A 353 5.70 0.44 2.01
N ALA A 354 6.93 -0.05 2.21
CA ALA A 354 7.70 0.25 3.42
C ALA A 354 8.00 1.75 3.58
N MET A 355 8.25 2.47 2.48
CA MET A 355 8.45 3.92 2.49
C MET A 355 7.18 4.67 2.90
N ASN A 356 6.02 4.19 2.44
CA ASN A 356 4.74 4.78 2.81
C ASN A 356 4.41 4.55 4.29
N GLU A 357 4.63 3.33 4.79
CA GLU A 357 4.38 2.94 6.18
C GLU A 357 5.31 3.66 7.16
N SER A 358 6.62 3.70 6.86
CA SER A 358 7.63 4.29 7.76
C SER A 358 7.72 5.81 7.69
N GLY A 359 7.21 6.42 6.62
CA GLY A 359 7.43 7.84 6.33
C GLY A 359 8.90 8.19 6.04
N ALA A 360 9.77 7.21 5.78
CA ALA A 360 11.19 7.43 5.53
C ALA A 360 11.45 8.22 4.23
N ASP A 361 12.64 8.81 4.15
CA ASP A 361 13.15 9.45 2.94
C ASP A 361 13.86 8.43 2.03
N VAL A 362 14.52 7.44 2.61
CA VAL A 362 15.22 6.37 1.89
C VAL A 362 14.77 5.02 2.44
N VAL A 363 14.35 4.12 1.55
CA VAL A 363 14.25 2.68 1.86
C VAL A 363 15.31 1.98 1.03
N VAL A 364 16.26 1.34 1.69
CA VAL A 364 17.45 0.78 1.03
C VAL A 364 17.74 -0.63 1.51
N PRO A 365 17.91 -1.60 0.58
CA PRO A 365 18.34 -2.93 0.96
C PRO A 365 19.70 -2.93 1.61
N VAL A 366 19.83 -3.72 2.67
CA VAL A 366 21.10 -3.91 3.38
C VAL A 366 21.45 -5.39 3.43
N ASN A 367 22.69 -5.68 3.07
CA ASN A 367 23.27 -7.02 3.17
C ASN A 367 24.61 -6.96 3.92
N LYS A 368 25.29 -8.11 4.06
CA LYS A 368 26.59 -8.22 4.75
C LYS A 368 27.71 -7.34 4.16
N HIS A 369 27.54 -6.84 2.94
CA HIS A 369 28.48 -5.97 2.22
C HIS A 369 28.13 -4.48 2.32
N GLY A 370 26.96 -4.14 2.88
CA GLY A 370 26.50 -2.77 3.07
C GLY A 370 25.16 -2.51 2.38
N PHE A 371 24.93 -1.24 2.05
CA PHE A 371 23.72 -0.78 1.35
C PHE A 371 23.80 -1.09 -0.15
N GLU A 372 22.64 -1.34 -0.76
CA GLU A 372 22.46 -1.43 -2.21
C GLU A 372 21.76 -0.17 -2.74
N PRO A 373 22.45 0.99 -2.84
CA PRO A 373 21.80 2.27 -3.15
C PRO A 373 21.25 2.37 -4.59
N PHE A 374 21.63 1.45 -5.48
CA PHE A 374 21.12 1.39 -6.86
C PHE A 374 20.21 0.18 -7.07
N HIS A 375 19.55 -0.26 -6.00
CA HIS A 375 18.28 -0.97 -6.02
C HIS A 375 17.57 -0.54 -4.75
N ALA A 376 17.10 0.71 -4.74
CA ALA A 376 16.55 1.35 -3.55
C ALA A 376 15.49 2.39 -3.92
N MET A 377 14.66 2.72 -2.94
CA MET A 377 13.59 3.71 -3.07
C MET A 377 13.96 5.01 -2.37
N TYR A 378 13.70 6.13 -3.05
CA TYR A 378 14.00 7.48 -2.56
C TYR A 378 12.77 8.39 -2.64
N ARG A 379 12.49 9.10 -1.54
CA ARG A 379 11.51 10.18 -1.49
C ARG A 379 12.14 11.43 -2.09
N ARG A 380 11.67 11.84 -3.26
CA ARG A 380 12.22 12.94 -4.06
C ARG A 380 12.38 14.23 -3.26
N MET A 381 11.34 14.63 -2.52
CA MET A 381 11.30 15.91 -1.80
C MET A 381 12.37 16.02 -0.69
N GLY A 382 12.61 14.94 0.05
CA GLY A 382 13.65 14.90 1.08
C GLY A 382 15.05 14.66 0.51
N CYS A 383 15.17 13.72 -0.43
CA CYS A 383 16.47 13.29 -0.94
C CYS A 383 17.11 14.28 -1.91
N LEU A 384 16.36 14.93 -2.80
CA LEU A 384 16.93 15.83 -3.81
C LEU A 384 17.77 16.98 -3.22
N PRO A 385 17.28 17.76 -2.23
CA PRO A 385 18.08 18.80 -1.60
C PRO A 385 19.26 18.23 -0.78
N ALA A 386 19.08 17.10 -0.10
CA ALA A 386 20.15 16.46 0.68
C ALA A 386 21.30 15.98 -0.22
N VAL A 387 20.97 15.31 -1.33
CA VAL A 387 21.94 14.89 -2.36
C VAL A 387 22.66 16.10 -2.95
N ARG A 388 21.94 17.21 -3.21
CA ARG A 388 22.57 18.43 -3.71
C ARG A 388 23.60 18.98 -2.72
N ALA A 389 23.23 19.09 -1.44
CA ALA A 389 24.12 19.58 -0.41
C ALA A 389 25.36 18.67 -0.24
N ALA A 390 25.21 17.35 -0.33
CA ALA A 390 26.32 16.41 -0.28
C ALA A 390 27.27 16.57 -1.48
N LEU A 391 26.74 16.78 -2.69
CA LEU A 391 27.53 17.09 -3.88
C LEU A 391 28.33 18.39 -3.74
N ASP A 392 27.70 19.44 -3.20
CA ASP A 392 28.36 20.74 -2.98
C ASP A 392 29.51 20.63 -1.96
N ARG A 393 29.47 19.63 -1.05
CA ARG A 393 30.57 19.27 -0.13
C ARG A 393 31.64 18.36 -0.75
N GLY A 394 31.50 17.98 -2.02
CA GLY A 394 32.45 17.14 -2.75
C GLY A 394 32.30 15.63 -2.52
N GLU A 395 31.20 15.18 -1.91
CA GLU A 395 30.92 13.75 -1.75
C GLU A 395 30.61 13.09 -3.11
N LYS A 396 30.99 11.81 -3.24
CA LYS A 396 30.86 11.03 -4.48
C LYS A 396 30.09 9.72 -4.28
N ARG A 397 30.01 9.21 -3.06
CA ARG A 397 29.34 7.95 -2.69
C ARG A 397 27.84 8.19 -2.57
N ALA A 398 27.03 7.26 -3.09
CA ALA A 398 25.57 7.37 -3.03
C ALA A 398 25.04 7.47 -1.60
N GLN A 399 25.56 6.67 -0.67
CA GLN A 399 25.16 6.71 0.75
C GLN A 399 25.68 7.93 1.54
N GLY A 400 26.44 8.83 0.91
CA GLY A 400 27.12 9.92 1.60
C GLY A 400 26.20 11.01 2.17
N PHE A 401 24.91 11.00 1.82
CA PHE A 401 23.89 11.90 2.36
C PHE A 401 22.94 11.21 3.36
N PHE A 402 23.10 9.91 3.62
CA PHE A 402 22.16 9.15 4.46
C PHE A 402 22.05 9.69 5.90
N ALA A 403 23.11 10.31 6.41
CA ALA A 403 23.08 10.96 7.72
C ALA A 403 22.22 12.24 7.77
N ASP A 404 21.85 12.79 6.61
CA ASP A 404 21.09 14.03 6.47
C ASP A 404 19.57 13.77 6.30
N VAL A 405 19.12 12.51 6.26
CA VAL A 405 17.74 12.10 5.95
C VAL A 405 17.28 10.92 6.80
N ASN A 406 15.97 10.64 6.83
CA ASN A 406 15.44 9.46 7.52
C ASN A 406 15.61 8.20 6.67
N VAL A 407 16.42 7.24 7.13
CA VAL A 407 16.71 6.00 6.41
C VAL A 407 16.01 4.82 7.10
N CYS A 408 15.23 4.08 6.32
CA CYS A 408 14.69 2.78 6.69
C CYS A 408 15.50 1.69 5.99
N GLU A 409 16.20 0.88 6.77
CA GLU A 409 16.91 -0.28 6.23
C GLU A 409 15.91 -1.38 5.84
N PHE A 410 16.13 -1.99 4.67
CA PHE A 410 15.35 -3.11 4.19
C PHE A 410 16.20 -4.39 4.28
N PRO A 411 16.12 -5.14 5.40
CA PRO A 411 17.02 -6.25 5.67
C PRO A 411 16.81 -7.41 4.70
N GLN A 412 17.84 -8.25 4.57
CA GLN A 412 17.85 -9.41 3.66
C GLN A 412 16.64 -10.34 3.81
N GLU A 413 16.11 -10.51 5.02
CA GLU A 413 14.90 -11.30 5.26
C GLU A 413 13.70 -10.76 4.49
N ARG A 414 13.43 -9.45 4.59
CA ARG A 414 12.37 -8.77 3.85
C ARG A 414 12.62 -8.77 2.34
N VAL A 415 13.89 -8.70 1.91
CA VAL A 415 14.25 -8.86 0.48
C VAL A 415 13.83 -10.24 -0.02
N LEU A 416 14.09 -11.30 0.74
CA LEU A 416 13.73 -12.67 0.36
C LEU A 416 12.23 -12.93 0.44
N GLU A 417 11.49 -12.25 1.33
CA GLU A 417 10.03 -12.28 1.33
C GLU A 417 9.47 -11.70 0.03
N ALA A 418 10.02 -10.58 -0.45
CA ALA A 418 9.58 -9.91 -1.67
C ALA A 418 10.08 -10.60 -2.96
N GLU A 419 11.29 -11.16 -2.94
CA GLU A 419 11.93 -11.87 -4.05
C GLU A 419 12.56 -13.19 -3.57
N PRO A 420 11.75 -14.26 -3.41
CA PRO A 420 12.21 -15.54 -2.85
C PRO A 420 13.30 -16.23 -3.68
N MET A 421 13.38 -15.95 -4.98
CA MET A 421 14.41 -16.50 -5.86
C MET A 421 15.78 -15.87 -5.62
N GLY A 422 15.84 -14.73 -4.92
CA GLY A 422 17.05 -13.96 -4.67
C GLY A 422 17.74 -13.48 -5.96
N GLY A 423 19.00 -13.05 -5.81
CA GLY A 423 19.86 -12.68 -6.94
C GLY A 423 19.54 -11.35 -7.62
N CYS A 424 18.58 -10.57 -7.10
CA CYS A 424 18.20 -9.27 -7.66
C CYS A 424 19.31 -8.21 -7.66
N PHE A 425 20.34 -8.38 -6.82
CA PHE A 425 21.52 -7.50 -6.72
C PHE A 425 22.76 -8.03 -7.45
N ILE A 426 22.66 -9.13 -8.21
CA ILE A 426 23.80 -9.65 -8.98
C ILE A 426 24.11 -8.70 -10.13
N ASN A 427 25.34 -8.18 -10.13
CA ASN A 427 25.84 -7.25 -11.16
C ASN A 427 26.68 -7.98 -12.21
N ALA A 428 26.48 -7.66 -13.48
CA ALA A 428 27.36 -8.07 -14.58
C ALA A 428 28.33 -6.95 -14.95
N ASN A 429 29.60 -7.10 -14.57
CA ASN A 429 30.65 -6.11 -14.81
C ASN A 429 31.58 -6.46 -15.97
N THR A 430 31.68 -7.74 -16.34
CA THR A 430 32.50 -8.22 -17.47
C THR A 430 31.66 -9.01 -18.49
N PRO A 431 32.16 -9.21 -19.73
CA PRO A 431 31.45 -10.03 -20.72
C PRO A 431 31.28 -11.47 -20.27
N GLU A 432 32.27 -12.03 -19.56
CA GLU A 432 32.24 -13.39 -19.06
C GLU A 432 31.18 -13.56 -17.96
N GLU A 433 31.06 -12.59 -17.05
CA GLU A 433 29.99 -12.58 -16.05
C GLU A 433 28.62 -12.50 -16.72
N LEU A 434 28.46 -11.62 -17.72
CA LEU A 434 27.20 -11.49 -18.45
C LEU A 434 26.82 -12.77 -19.19
N ASN A 435 27.79 -13.41 -19.87
CA ASN A 435 27.58 -14.68 -20.56
C ASN A 435 27.18 -15.79 -19.59
N ALA A 436 27.84 -15.89 -18.43
CA ALA A 436 27.49 -16.89 -17.41
C ALA A 436 26.06 -16.68 -16.86
N LEU A 437 25.64 -15.42 -16.70
CA LEU A 437 24.26 -15.08 -16.34
C LEU A 437 23.28 -15.42 -17.46
N GLU A 438 23.66 -15.19 -18.71
CA GLU A 438 22.85 -15.51 -19.88
C GLU A 438 22.64 -17.02 -20.03
N GLU A 439 23.70 -17.82 -19.86
CA GLU A 439 23.61 -19.29 -19.85
C GLU A 439 22.68 -19.79 -18.75
N THR A 440 22.82 -19.24 -17.53
CA THR A 440 21.94 -19.58 -16.40
C THR A 440 20.49 -19.18 -16.66
N PHE A 441 20.27 -18.06 -17.36
CA PHE A 441 18.95 -17.58 -17.73
C PHE A 441 18.30 -18.44 -18.81
N LEU A 442 19.04 -18.84 -19.85
CA LEU A 442 18.54 -19.65 -20.97
C LEU A 442 18.34 -21.13 -20.59
N ALA A 443 18.99 -21.61 -19.52
CA ALA A 443 18.84 -22.97 -19.00
C ALA A 443 17.56 -23.17 -18.16
N LYS A 444 16.86 -22.09 -17.79
CA LYS A 444 15.59 -22.10 -17.04
C LYS A 444 14.43 -21.87 -18.00
#